data_AF-A0A194RG33-F1
#
_entry.id   AF-A0A194RG33-F1
#
_cell.length_a   1.000
_cell.length_b   1.000
_cell.length_c   1.000
_cell.angle_alpha   90.00
_cell.angle_beta   90.00
_cell.angle_gamma   90.00
#
_symmetry.space_group_name_H-M   'P 1'
#
loop_
_entity.id
_entity.type
_entity.pdbx_description
1 polymer ?
#
loop_
_entity_poly.entity_id
_entity_poly.type
_entity_poly.pdbx_seq_one_letter_code
_entity_poly.pdbx_strand_id
1 'polypeptide(L)'
;MELIDTDIRPWSAEDVKEQFGDSLSLLPSNDNIKELQTILRDKNTTRSDFKFYADRLIRLVIEESLNNLPFTDCEVVTPTGALYKGLKYGAGNCGVSIVRSGEAMEQAVNVLTQHGVKEERIILSNLFCTPAAAQAVVDYVPRLKILTSELHPVAPNHFGQKYFGTD
;
A
#
# COMPACT_ATOMS: atom_id res chain seq x y z
N MET A 1 9.01 -30.53 -6.86
CA MET A 1 8.43 -29.24 -6.44
C MET A 1 7.26 -29.02 -7.37
N GLU A 2 6.07 -29.44 -6.97
CA GLU A 2 4.87 -29.24 -7.77
C GLU A 2 4.62 -27.73 -7.89
N LEU A 3 4.42 -27.27 -9.11
CA LEU A 3 4.02 -25.90 -9.37
C LEU A 3 2.63 -25.71 -8.74
N ILE A 4 2.53 -24.81 -7.76
CA ILE A 4 1.25 -24.34 -7.25
C ILE A 4 0.51 -23.71 -8.43
N ASP A 5 -0.76 -24.10 -8.59
CA ASP A 5 -1.74 -23.69 -9.59
C ASP A 5 -1.29 -22.59 -10.58
N THR A 6 -1.13 -22.98 -11.84
CA THR A 6 -0.66 -22.10 -12.93
C THR A 6 -1.72 -21.09 -13.40
N ASP A 7 -2.96 -21.16 -12.90
CA ASP A 7 -4.08 -20.31 -13.32
C ASP A 7 -4.52 -19.28 -12.26
N ILE A 8 -3.59 -18.80 -11.44
CA ILE A 8 -3.86 -17.64 -10.57
C ILE A 8 -3.97 -16.38 -11.44
N ARG A 9 -5.19 -16.04 -11.83
CA ARG A 9 -5.52 -14.74 -12.43
C ARG A 9 -5.19 -13.62 -11.44
N PRO A 10 -4.50 -12.53 -11.86
CA PRO A 10 -4.32 -11.34 -11.03
C PRO A 10 -5.66 -10.66 -10.72
N TRP A 11 -5.82 -10.18 -9.50
CA TRP A 11 -6.98 -9.36 -9.13
C TRP A 11 -6.95 -8.02 -9.85
N SER A 12 -8.05 -7.66 -10.52
CA SER A 12 -8.24 -6.31 -11.06
C SER A 12 -8.80 -5.34 -10.02
N ALA A 13 -8.83 -4.05 -10.36
CA ALA A 13 -9.45 -3.04 -9.50
C ALA A 13 -10.96 -3.28 -9.35
N GLU A 14 -11.61 -3.81 -10.39
CA GLU A 14 -13.03 -4.20 -10.37
C GLU A 14 -13.26 -5.40 -9.45
N ASP A 15 -12.43 -6.45 -9.56
CA ASP A 15 -12.50 -7.65 -8.69
C ASP A 15 -12.39 -7.23 -7.21
N VAL A 16 -11.44 -6.33 -6.91
CA VAL A 16 -11.26 -5.76 -5.57
C VAL A 16 -12.45 -4.94 -5.12
N LYS A 17 -12.99 -4.09 -5.99
CA LYS A 17 -14.12 -3.22 -5.67
C LYS A 17 -15.38 -4.03 -5.36
N GLU A 18 -15.61 -5.11 -6.10
CA GLU A 18 -16.73 -6.03 -5.90
C GLU A 18 -16.62 -6.75 -4.54
N GLN A 19 -15.43 -7.23 -4.18
CA GLN A 19 -15.23 -8.01 -2.95
C GLN A 19 -15.11 -7.14 -1.68
N PHE A 20 -14.40 -6.01 -1.75
CA PHE A 20 -13.99 -5.23 -0.56
C PHE A 20 -14.57 -3.81 -0.51
N GLY A 21 -15.34 -3.40 -1.52
CA GLY A 21 -15.96 -2.07 -1.54
C GLY A 21 -14.94 -0.93 -1.55
N ASP A 22 -15.16 0.11 -0.72
CA ASP A 22 -14.25 1.26 -0.58
C ASP A 22 -13.13 1.04 0.46
N SER A 23 -13.15 -0.08 1.19
CA SER A 23 -12.19 -0.35 2.26
C SER A 23 -10.84 -0.84 1.71
N LEU A 24 -10.77 -1.33 0.47
CA LEU A 24 -9.51 -1.73 -0.18
C LEU A 24 -9.42 -1.18 -1.61
N SER A 25 -8.26 -0.63 -1.97
CA SER A 25 -7.91 -0.22 -3.32
C SER A 25 -6.53 -0.75 -3.74
N LEU A 26 -6.34 -0.87 -5.05
CA LEU A 26 -5.06 -1.22 -5.64
C LEU A 26 -4.33 0.03 -6.12
N LEU A 27 -3.02 0.05 -5.97
CA LEU A 27 -2.16 0.98 -6.71
C LEU A 27 -2.45 0.80 -8.22
N PRO A 28 -2.68 1.89 -8.98
CA PRO A 28 -2.96 1.78 -10.42
C PRO A 28 -1.87 0.99 -11.15
N SER A 29 -2.20 -0.21 -11.62
CA SER A 29 -1.22 -1.12 -12.18
C SER A 29 -0.81 -0.68 -13.59
N ASN A 30 0.50 -0.56 -13.83
CA ASN A 30 1.10 -0.36 -15.13
C ASN A 30 2.30 -1.30 -15.31
N ASP A 31 2.89 -1.34 -16.51
CA ASP A 31 4.00 -2.26 -16.80
C ASP A 31 5.23 -2.01 -15.92
N ASN A 32 5.45 -0.77 -15.47
CA ASN A 32 6.54 -0.48 -14.54
C ASN A 32 6.28 -1.08 -13.15
N ILE A 33 5.07 -0.98 -12.61
CA ILE A 33 4.73 -1.61 -11.31
C ILE A 33 4.87 -3.13 -11.39
N LYS A 34 4.43 -3.75 -12.50
CA LYS A 34 4.58 -5.19 -12.74
C LYS A 34 6.05 -5.61 -12.81
N GLU A 35 6.90 -4.80 -13.44
CA GLU A 35 8.36 -5.01 -13.45
C GLU A 35 8.93 -4.99 -12.03
N LEU A 36 8.58 -3.99 -11.21
CA LEU A 36 9.03 -3.90 -9.82
C LEU A 36 8.60 -5.14 -9.02
N GLN A 37 7.33 -5.54 -9.14
CA GLN A 37 6.80 -6.72 -8.45
C GLN A 37 7.49 -8.01 -8.91
N THR A 38 7.81 -8.13 -10.19
CA THR A 38 8.53 -9.28 -10.75
C THR A 38 9.93 -9.39 -10.16
N ILE A 39 10.68 -8.29 -10.10
CA ILE A 39 12.03 -8.25 -9.50
C ILE A 39 11.97 -8.61 -8.00
N LEU A 40 10.96 -8.11 -7.28
CA LEU A 40 10.76 -8.40 -5.86
C LEU A 40 10.29 -9.84 -5.59
N ARG A 41 9.80 -10.55 -6.61
CA ARG A 41 9.40 -11.96 -6.50
C ARG A 41 10.49 -12.91 -7.01
N ASP A 42 11.43 -12.45 -7.82
CA ASP A 42 12.52 -13.27 -8.31
C ASP A 42 13.50 -13.63 -7.18
N LYS A 43 13.64 -14.94 -6.95
CA LYS A 43 14.58 -15.51 -5.98
C LYS A 43 16.03 -15.15 -6.28
N ASN A 44 16.37 -14.91 -7.56
CA ASN A 44 17.73 -14.63 -8.01
C ASN A 44 18.11 -13.14 -7.88
N THR A 45 17.16 -12.25 -7.62
CA THR A 45 17.43 -10.82 -7.41
C THR A 45 18.42 -10.65 -6.25
N THR A 46 19.48 -9.87 -6.47
CA THR A 46 20.47 -9.59 -5.43
C THR A 46 19.83 -8.80 -4.28
N ARG A 47 20.41 -8.83 -3.08
CA ARG A 47 19.91 -8.01 -1.96
C ARG A 47 19.94 -6.51 -2.27
N SER A 48 21.01 -6.04 -2.92
CA SER A 48 21.14 -4.62 -3.29
C SER A 48 20.04 -4.19 -4.26
N ASP A 49 19.79 -4.99 -5.30
CA ASP A 49 18.72 -4.68 -6.27
C ASP A 49 17.35 -4.78 -5.60
N PHE A 50 17.13 -5.84 -4.80
CA PHE A 50 15.88 -6.02 -4.07
C PHE A 50 15.55 -4.77 -3.23
N LYS A 51 16.51 -4.27 -2.45
CA LYS A 51 16.31 -3.05 -1.67
C LYS A 51 16.02 -1.85 -2.55
N PHE A 52 16.79 -1.66 -3.63
CA PHE A 52 16.61 -0.53 -4.55
C PHE A 52 15.20 -0.51 -5.17
N TYR A 53 14.73 -1.66 -5.68
CA TYR A 53 13.41 -1.76 -6.29
C TYR A 53 12.27 -1.77 -5.27
N ALA A 54 12.50 -2.28 -4.05
CA ALA A 54 11.56 -2.18 -2.94
C ALA A 54 11.32 -0.73 -2.53
N ASP A 55 12.39 0.05 -2.37
CA ASP A 55 12.30 1.48 -2.04
C ASP A 55 11.50 2.25 -3.11
N ARG A 56 11.66 1.88 -4.40
CA ARG A 56 10.87 2.45 -5.50
C ARG A 56 9.39 2.13 -5.37
N LEU A 57 9.04 0.87 -5.15
CA LEU A 57 7.63 0.46 -5.03
C LEU A 57 6.97 1.06 -3.77
N ILE A 58 7.69 1.09 -2.64
CA ILE A 58 7.24 1.75 -1.41
C ILE A 58 6.90 3.21 -1.68
N ARG A 59 7.77 3.93 -2.40
CA ARG A 59 7.52 5.33 -2.71
C ARG A 59 6.24 5.53 -3.52
N LEU A 60 6.01 4.70 -4.55
CA LEU A 60 4.78 4.76 -5.34
C LEU A 60 3.52 4.49 -4.51
N VAL A 61 3.55 3.47 -3.64
CA VAL A 61 2.42 3.17 -2.74
C VAL A 61 2.18 4.32 -1.77
N ILE A 62 3.22 4.92 -1.20
CA ILE A 62 3.07 6.05 -0.29
C ILE A 62 2.53 7.29 -1.01
N GLU A 63 3.03 7.61 -2.20
CA GLU A 63 2.53 8.73 -3.00
C GLU A 63 1.03 8.57 -3.30
N GLU A 64 0.60 7.37 -3.67
CA GLU A 64 -0.83 7.10 -3.91
C GLU A 64 -1.65 7.11 -2.61
N SER A 65 -1.10 6.65 -1.49
CA SER A 65 -1.76 6.79 -0.18
C SER A 65 -1.96 8.25 0.21
N LEU A 66 -1.02 9.14 -0.10
CA LEU A 66 -1.14 10.57 0.18
C LEU A 66 -2.23 11.25 -0.66
N ASN A 67 -2.55 10.72 -1.85
CA ASN A 67 -3.66 11.22 -2.68
C ASN A 67 -5.04 11.04 -2.02
N ASN A 68 -5.15 10.16 -1.01
CA ASN A 68 -6.38 9.93 -0.25
C ASN A 68 -6.59 10.92 0.91
N LEU A 69 -5.67 11.85 1.12
CA LEU A 69 -5.72 12.83 2.18
C LEU A 69 -6.43 14.12 1.73
N PRO A 70 -6.92 14.96 2.66
CA PRO A 70 -7.66 16.16 2.28
C PRO A 70 -6.76 17.22 1.64
N PHE A 71 -7.22 17.76 0.51
CA PHE A 71 -6.66 18.94 -0.16
C PHE A 71 -7.67 20.09 -0.15
N THR A 72 -7.16 21.31 -0.25
CA THR A 72 -7.95 22.54 -0.35
C THR A 72 -7.53 23.32 -1.59
N ASP A 73 -8.49 23.93 -2.28
CA ASP A 73 -8.19 24.79 -3.43
C ASP A 73 -7.32 25.98 -3.01
N CYS A 74 -6.38 26.36 -3.87
CA CYS A 74 -5.59 27.57 -3.69
C CYS A 74 -5.30 28.25 -5.02
N GLU A 75 -5.06 29.55 -4.97
CA GLU A 75 -4.59 30.34 -6.11
C GLU A 75 -3.22 30.92 -5.78
N VAL A 76 -2.29 30.81 -6.72
CA VAL A 76 -0.95 31.40 -6.62
C VAL A 76 -0.67 32.28 -7.82
N VAL A 77 0.18 33.29 -7.63
CA VAL A 77 0.73 34.09 -8.72
C VAL A 77 2.05 33.44 -9.16
N THR A 78 2.14 33.05 -10.42
CA THR A 78 3.36 32.45 -10.99
C THR A 78 4.45 33.50 -11.16
N PRO A 79 5.73 33.09 -11.38
CA PRO A 79 6.80 34.05 -11.70
C PRO A 79 6.56 34.91 -12.94
N THR A 80 5.62 34.53 -13.82
CA THR A 80 5.22 35.30 -15.00
C THR A 80 4.09 36.30 -14.72
N GLY A 81 3.59 36.35 -13.48
CA GLY A 81 2.45 37.17 -13.08
C GLY A 81 1.07 36.57 -13.39
N ALA A 82 1.02 35.34 -13.94
CA ALA A 82 -0.25 34.66 -14.23
C ALA A 82 -0.84 34.04 -12.95
N LEU A 83 -2.18 34.00 -12.86
CA LEU A 83 -2.87 33.25 -11.81
C LEU A 83 -2.90 31.76 -12.16
N TYR A 84 -2.52 30.91 -11.21
CA TYR A 84 -2.62 29.46 -11.31
C TYR A 84 -3.55 28.91 -10.22
N LYS A 85 -4.56 28.15 -10.65
CA LYS A 85 -5.49 27.44 -9.76
C LYS A 85 -4.91 26.07 -9.45
N GLY A 86 -4.53 25.87 -8.19
CA GLY A 86 -3.90 24.65 -7.71
C GLY A 86 -4.58 24.08 -6.47
N LEU A 87 -3.93 23.08 -5.89
CA LEU A 87 -4.35 22.42 -4.66
C LEU A 87 -3.26 22.55 -3.60
N LYS A 88 -3.67 22.67 -2.35
CA LYS A 88 -2.81 22.65 -1.17
C LYS A 88 -3.20 21.50 -0.26
N TYR A 89 -2.23 20.67 0.09
CA TYR A 89 -2.37 19.60 1.08
C TYR A 89 -2.81 20.16 2.44
N GLY A 90 -3.84 19.57 3.05
CA GLY A 90 -4.30 19.90 4.40
C GLY A 90 -3.32 19.37 5.46
N ALA A 91 -3.08 20.12 6.54
CA ALA A 91 -2.12 19.69 7.57
C ALA A 91 -2.65 18.53 8.45
N GLY A 92 -1.74 17.74 9.03
CA GLY A 92 -2.04 16.81 10.13
C GLY A 92 -2.04 15.31 9.78
N ASN A 93 -0.95 14.80 9.18
CA ASN A 93 -0.73 13.36 9.03
C ASN A 93 0.46 12.88 9.90
N CYS A 94 0.50 11.58 10.16
CA CYS A 94 1.61 10.90 10.82
C CYS A 94 1.82 9.54 10.14
N GLY A 95 3.06 9.22 9.78
CA GLY A 95 3.42 7.91 9.27
C GLY A 95 3.82 6.97 10.39
N VAL A 96 3.19 5.80 10.48
CA VAL A 96 3.57 4.73 11.40
C VAL A 96 4.06 3.55 10.58
N SER A 97 5.28 3.10 10.83
CA SER A 97 5.84 1.91 10.17
C SER A 97 5.59 0.68 11.04
N ILE A 98 5.04 -0.38 10.44
CA ILE A 98 4.75 -1.65 11.13
C ILE A 98 5.63 -2.73 10.51
N VAL A 99 6.43 -3.40 11.35
CA VAL A 99 7.32 -4.49 10.93
C VAL A 99 6.67 -5.83 11.30
N ARG A 100 6.40 -6.67 10.30
CA ARG A 100 5.60 -7.93 10.36
C ARG A 100 4.10 -7.68 10.57
N SER A 101 3.26 -8.31 9.76
CA SER A 101 2.03 -7.65 9.28
C SER A 101 0.70 -8.14 9.84
N GLY A 102 0.62 -9.24 10.58
CA GLY A 102 -0.66 -9.73 11.14
C GLY A 102 -0.99 -9.06 12.47
N GLU A 103 -0.61 -9.73 13.57
CA GLU A 103 -0.95 -9.32 14.95
C GLU A 103 -0.45 -7.91 15.31
N ALA A 104 0.71 -7.51 14.79
CA ALA A 104 1.25 -6.18 15.07
C ALA A 104 0.41 -5.05 14.44
N MET A 105 -0.28 -5.33 13.33
CA MET A 105 -1.14 -4.36 12.67
C MET A 105 -2.44 -4.15 13.47
N GLU A 106 -3.07 -5.23 13.93
CA GLU A 106 -4.25 -5.15 14.80
C GLU A 106 -3.95 -4.39 16.10
N GLN A 107 -2.82 -4.72 16.74
CA GLN A 107 -2.33 -4.00 17.93
C GLN A 107 -2.11 -2.52 17.65
N ALA A 108 -1.48 -2.17 16.52
CA ALA A 108 -1.24 -0.78 16.15
C ALA A 108 -2.55 -0.02 15.95
N VAL A 109 -3.53 -0.60 15.25
CA VAL A 109 -4.84 0.03 15.05
C VAL A 109 -5.55 0.22 16.39
N ASN A 110 -5.54 -0.80 17.26
CA ASN A 110 -6.14 -0.70 18.59
C ASN A 110 -5.50 0.41 19.44
N VAL A 111 -4.18 0.56 19.41
CA VAL A 111 -3.49 1.67 20.10
C VAL A 111 -3.92 3.02 19.52
N LEU A 112 -3.99 3.16 18.20
CA LEU A 112 -4.41 4.40 17.55
C LEU A 112 -5.85 4.78 17.94
N THR A 113 -6.78 3.83 17.91
CA THR A 113 -8.19 4.08 18.26
C THR A 113 -8.37 4.40 19.74
N GLN A 114 -7.61 3.75 20.64
CA GLN A 114 -7.59 4.09 22.07
C GLN A 114 -7.11 5.52 22.34
N HIS A 115 -6.23 6.06 21.48
CA HIS A 115 -5.76 7.44 21.57
C HIS A 115 -6.61 8.44 20.76
N GLY A 116 -7.80 8.02 20.32
CA GLY A 116 -8.79 8.90 19.68
C GLY A 116 -8.60 9.09 18.17
N VAL A 117 -7.74 8.31 17.52
CA VAL A 117 -7.66 8.29 16.05
C VAL A 117 -8.87 7.54 15.51
N LYS A 118 -9.65 8.20 14.65
CA LYS A 118 -10.81 7.58 14.01
C LYS A 118 -10.37 6.61 12.91
N GLU A 119 -11.04 5.46 12.81
CA GLU A 119 -10.74 4.42 11.81
C GLU A 119 -10.73 4.96 10.38
N GLU A 120 -11.70 5.81 10.03
CA GLU A 120 -11.80 6.43 8.70
C GLU A 120 -10.65 7.38 8.35
N ARG A 121 -9.79 7.70 9.33
CA ARG A 121 -8.57 8.51 9.16
C ARG A 121 -7.30 7.66 9.15
N ILE A 122 -7.42 6.34 9.18
CA ILE A 122 -6.29 5.42 9.11
C ILE A 122 -6.22 4.84 7.70
N ILE A 123 -5.02 4.93 7.11
CA ILE A 123 -4.72 4.34 5.80
C ILE A 123 -3.60 3.32 6.01
N LEU A 124 -3.89 2.04 5.75
CA LEU A 124 -2.90 0.98 5.73
C LEU A 124 -2.26 0.91 4.34
N SER A 125 -1.01 1.37 4.24
CA SER A 125 -0.21 1.30 3.02
C SER A 125 0.58 -0.01 3.01
N ASN A 126 0.27 -0.91 2.09
CA ASN A 126 0.84 -2.24 2.02
C ASN A 126 1.49 -2.51 0.65
N LEU A 127 2.54 -3.32 0.60
CA LEU A 127 3.13 -3.73 -0.67
C LEU A 127 2.41 -4.94 -1.25
N PHE A 128 2.26 -5.99 -0.43
CA PHE A 128 1.77 -7.29 -0.87
C PHE A 128 0.67 -7.76 0.07
N CYS A 129 -0.53 -7.94 -0.44
CA CYS A 129 -1.67 -8.41 0.34
C CYS A 129 -2.16 -9.77 -0.17
N THR A 130 -2.61 -10.63 0.73
CA THR A 130 -3.38 -11.82 0.36
C THR A 130 -4.87 -11.55 0.55
N PRO A 131 -5.77 -12.16 -0.23
CA PRO A 131 -7.22 -11.99 -0.04
C PRO A 131 -7.68 -12.32 1.39
N ALA A 132 -7.12 -13.36 2.00
CA ALA A 132 -7.44 -13.74 3.37
C ALA A 132 -7.01 -12.68 4.39
N ALA A 133 -5.82 -12.09 4.22
CA ALA A 133 -5.34 -11.02 5.09
C ALA A 133 -6.20 -9.76 4.91
N ALA A 134 -6.49 -9.36 3.66
CA ALA A 134 -7.37 -8.23 3.37
C ALA A 134 -8.74 -8.40 4.04
N GLN A 135 -9.37 -9.56 3.89
CA GLN A 135 -10.67 -9.84 4.49
C GLN A 135 -10.61 -9.75 6.01
N ALA A 136 -9.59 -10.32 6.64
CA ALA A 136 -9.41 -10.24 8.09
C ALA A 136 -9.32 -8.78 8.59
N VAL A 137 -8.59 -7.91 7.90
CA VAL A 137 -8.50 -6.49 8.26
C VAL A 137 -9.83 -5.77 8.06
N VAL A 138 -10.51 -6.02 6.94
CA VAL A 138 -11.80 -5.38 6.63
C VAL A 138 -12.89 -5.81 7.63
N ASP A 139 -12.88 -7.07 8.06
CA ASP A 139 -13.80 -7.57 9.08
C ASP A 139 -13.49 -6.99 10.47
N TYR A 140 -12.20 -6.81 10.78
CA TYR A 140 -11.75 -6.27 12.07
C TYR A 140 -11.92 -4.75 12.19
N VAL A 141 -11.64 -3.98 11.13
CA VAL A 141 -11.63 -2.51 11.11
C VAL A 141 -12.31 -1.99 9.83
N PRO A 142 -13.65 -2.06 9.72
CA PRO A 142 -14.35 -1.90 8.45
C PRO A 142 -14.23 -0.52 7.81
N ARG A 143 -13.94 0.52 8.60
CA ARG A 143 -13.78 1.91 8.11
C ARG A 143 -12.34 2.28 7.77
N LEU A 144 -11.36 1.42 8.07
CA LEU A 144 -9.98 1.62 7.67
C LEU A 144 -9.85 1.45 6.15
N LYS A 145 -9.01 2.28 5.54
CA LYS A 145 -8.68 2.15 4.10
C LYS A 145 -7.38 1.40 3.92
N ILE A 146 -7.37 0.41 3.03
CA ILE A 146 -6.20 -0.36 2.65
C ILE A 146 -5.82 0.04 1.23
N LEU A 147 -4.58 0.47 1.02
CA LEU A 147 -3.99 0.60 -0.31
C LEU A 147 -2.87 -0.41 -0.44
N THR A 148 -2.95 -1.30 -1.44
CA THR A 148 -1.92 -2.31 -1.70
C THR A 148 -1.42 -2.27 -3.14
N SER A 149 -0.14 -2.60 -3.37
CA SER A 149 0.39 -2.65 -4.75
C SER A 149 -0.14 -3.84 -5.54
N GLU A 150 -0.46 -4.93 -4.85
CA GLU A 150 -1.11 -6.10 -5.42
C GLU A 150 -1.91 -6.88 -4.37
N LEU A 151 -2.89 -7.64 -4.87
CA LEU A 151 -3.63 -8.66 -4.14
C LEU A 151 -3.35 -10.00 -4.80
N HIS A 152 -2.64 -10.90 -4.10
CA HIS A 152 -2.15 -12.16 -4.66
C HIS A 152 -2.25 -13.27 -3.60
N PRO A 153 -2.66 -14.51 -3.94
CA PRO A 153 -2.77 -15.61 -2.97
C PRO A 153 -1.47 -15.93 -2.23
N VAL A 154 -0.34 -15.71 -2.89
CA VAL A 154 1.01 -15.93 -2.35
C VAL A 154 1.75 -14.61 -2.17
N ALA A 155 1.97 -14.21 -0.92
CA ALA A 155 2.81 -13.07 -0.56
C ALA A 155 4.31 -13.45 -0.48
N PRO A 156 5.25 -12.54 -0.79
CA PRO A 156 6.68 -12.78 -0.66
C PRO A 156 7.12 -12.78 0.82
N ASN A 157 7.03 -13.94 1.48
CA ASN A 157 7.33 -14.11 2.91
C ASN A 157 8.80 -13.81 3.28
N HIS A 158 9.70 -13.80 2.30
CA HIS A 158 11.11 -13.48 2.48
C HIS A 158 11.41 -11.98 2.43
N PHE A 159 10.40 -11.12 2.23
CA PHE A 159 10.59 -9.68 2.04
C PHE A 159 11.37 -9.06 3.21
N GLY A 160 10.94 -9.31 4.45
CA GLY A 160 11.61 -8.76 5.63
C GLY A 160 13.07 -9.19 5.75
N GLN A 161 13.35 -10.49 5.57
CA GLN A 161 14.71 -11.03 5.63
C GLN A 161 15.62 -10.40 4.59
N LYS A 162 15.17 -10.38 3.32
CA LYS A 162 15.96 -9.86 2.20
C LYS A 162 16.14 -8.34 2.26
N TYR A 163 15.08 -7.60 2.63
CA TYR A 163 15.12 -6.15 2.75
C TYR A 163 16.04 -5.68 3.89
N PHE A 164 15.94 -6.31 5.08
CA PHE A 164 16.75 -5.92 6.23
C PHE A 164 18.14 -6.60 6.26
N GLY A 165 18.35 -7.69 5.51
CA GLY A 165 19.58 -8.47 5.52
C GLY A 165 19.71 -9.32 6.78
N THR A 166 18.64 -10.05 7.12
CA THR A 166 18.60 -10.96 8.27
C THR A 166 18.41 -12.42 7.84
N ASP A 167 18.81 -12.72 6.60
CA ASP A 167 18.89 -14.04 6.00
C ASP A 167 20.12 -14.85 6.45
#